data_AF-A0A0S8EAU9-F1
#
_entry.id   AF-A0A0S8EAU9-F1
#
_cell.length_a   1.000
_cell.length_b   1.000
_cell.length_c   1.000
_cell.angle_alpha   90.00
_cell.angle_beta   90.00
_cell.angle_gamma   90.00
#
_symmetry.space_group_name_H-M   'P 1'
#
loop_
_entity.id
_entity.type
_entity.pdbx_description
1 polymer ?
#
loop_
_entity_poly.entity_id
_entity_poly.type
_entity_poly.pdbx_seq_one_letter_code
_entity_poly.pdbx_strand_id
1 'polypeptide(L)'
;MWVVLAHSILLATAVTQAAPATAFLIKDGKARAEIVIAAKPTRSARLAASELQTYLESITGAKLAIVTAPSPDVPVKVFVGDSDAARRVDVTAKGLKRDAFRMVSGGNWLALVGNDMDFVPREPWGHSCGDWLRTKQTQWEKLAGHPWMNPIGNSLYKDYNKKLDIWNHDHRGTLNAVYAFLRSLGVRWYMPGALGEILPRREDIALPTVNRTVTPAYEVRSLSRPMICSSDVEDALWYLRLGANEQYGILHHGQRNLTEHPKQRTSHPEYYVQLANGKRDNRSRTANACLSSEGFFQETVAFARLMFDHYDLPVVSVMPHDGFTHCQCDRCRDQVTLDRGPSGLSSDYVWRFVVRVANELKKTHPNKKVFCGAYSSYRLPPLTIGKLPDNVLVQITNGRPIREL
;
A
#
# COMPACT_ATOMS: atom_id res chain seq x y z
N MET A 1 -27.60 65.53 -57.27
CA MET A 1 -27.65 64.15 -56.71
C MET A 1 -26.43 63.97 -55.81
N TRP A 2 -26.48 63.05 -54.83
CA TRP A 2 -25.50 62.77 -53.74
C TRP A 2 -25.84 63.50 -52.43
N VAL A 3 -26.78 63.00 -51.60
CA VAL A 3 -26.86 61.79 -50.74
C VAL A 3 -26.73 62.23 -49.27
N VAL A 4 -27.86 62.21 -48.57
CA VAL A 4 -28.01 62.48 -47.13
C VAL A 4 -27.61 61.21 -46.37
N LEU A 5 -26.61 61.31 -45.48
CA LEU A 5 -26.18 60.23 -44.60
C LEU A 5 -26.99 60.26 -43.30
N ALA A 6 -28.01 59.40 -43.22
CA ALA A 6 -28.72 59.10 -41.98
C ALA A 6 -27.84 58.20 -41.09
N HIS A 7 -27.48 58.70 -39.91
CA HIS A 7 -26.80 57.89 -38.89
C HIS A 7 -27.84 57.10 -38.09
N SER A 8 -27.92 55.79 -38.35
CA SER A 8 -28.68 54.86 -37.54
C SER A 8 -27.90 54.54 -36.26
N ILE A 9 -28.43 54.96 -35.11
CA ILE A 9 -27.92 54.57 -33.79
C ILE A 9 -28.44 53.15 -33.50
N LEU A 10 -27.57 52.15 -33.61
CA LEU A 10 -27.83 50.80 -33.10
C LEU A 10 -27.66 50.81 -31.57
N LEU A 11 -28.76 50.71 -30.84
CA LEU A 11 -28.74 50.32 -29.42
C LEU A 11 -28.37 48.83 -29.36
N ALA A 12 -27.12 48.53 -29.03
CA ALA A 12 -26.70 47.19 -28.63
C ALA A 12 -27.25 46.91 -27.22
N THR A 13 -28.28 46.08 -27.12
CA THR A 13 -28.73 45.51 -25.85
C THR A 13 -27.65 44.55 -25.35
N ALA A 14 -26.86 45.01 -24.38
CA ALA A 14 -25.93 44.16 -23.64
C ALA A 14 -26.75 43.12 -22.85
N VAL A 15 -26.80 41.88 -23.36
CA VAL A 15 -27.27 40.74 -22.60
C VAL A 15 -26.22 40.47 -21.53
N THR A 16 -26.45 40.99 -20.31
CA THR A 16 -25.69 40.60 -19.13
C THR A 16 -25.96 39.13 -18.85
N GLN A 17 -25.07 38.26 -19.32
CA GLN A 17 -25.02 36.87 -18.92
C GLN A 17 -24.66 36.87 -17.42
N ALA A 18 -25.67 36.67 -16.57
CA ALA A 18 -25.46 36.53 -15.13
C ALA A 18 -24.46 35.40 -14.91
N ALA A 19 -23.34 35.70 -14.23
CA ALA A 19 -22.42 34.66 -13.79
C ALA A 19 -23.22 33.63 -12.98
N PRO A 20 -23.04 32.31 -13.21
CA PRO A 20 -23.78 31.31 -12.46
C PRO A 20 -23.54 31.53 -10.96
N ALA A 21 -24.63 31.64 -10.20
CA ALA A 21 -24.55 31.86 -8.76
C ALA A 21 -23.68 30.77 -8.13
N THR A 22 -22.69 31.18 -7.32
CA THR A 22 -21.78 30.25 -6.65
C THR A 22 -22.58 29.30 -5.77
N ALA A 23 -22.55 28.00 -6.08
CA ALA A 23 -23.12 26.97 -5.22
C ALA A 23 -22.24 26.76 -3.99
N PHE A 24 -22.85 26.38 -2.86
CA PHE A 24 -22.14 26.17 -1.60
C PHE A 24 -22.42 24.76 -1.08
N LEU A 25 -21.39 24.12 -0.51
CA LEU A 25 -21.57 22.94 0.33
C LEU A 25 -22.14 23.36 1.69
N ILE A 26 -21.62 24.46 2.22
CA ILE A 26 -22.01 25.06 3.50
C ILE A 26 -22.04 26.56 3.31
N LYS A 27 -23.11 27.21 3.76
CA LYS A 27 -23.31 28.66 3.64
C LYS A 27 -23.92 29.19 4.93
N ASP A 28 -23.33 30.24 5.49
CA ASP A 28 -23.74 30.86 6.75
C ASP A 28 -23.87 29.83 7.89
N GLY A 29 -22.90 28.91 7.96
CA GLY A 29 -22.87 27.82 8.96
C GLY A 29 -24.00 26.79 8.81
N LYS A 30 -24.68 26.73 7.65
CA LYS A 30 -25.76 25.77 7.38
C LYS A 30 -25.40 24.85 6.23
N ALA A 31 -25.68 23.55 6.41
CA ALA A 31 -25.47 22.56 5.37
C ALA A 31 -26.37 22.85 4.16
N ARG A 32 -25.77 22.93 2.98
CA ARG A 32 -26.43 23.06 1.66
C ARG A 32 -26.16 21.86 0.77
N ALA A 33 -25.33 20.93 1.24
CA ALA A 33 -25.04 19.68 0.57
C ALA A 33 -25.36 18.48 1.44
N GLU A 34 -25.35 17.31 0.80
CA GLU A 34 -25.31 16.01 1.45
C GLU A 34 -24.18 15.18 0.84
N ILE A 35 -23.65 14.25 1.62
CA ILE A 35 -22.67 13.26 1.19
C ILE A 35 -23.43 12.03 0.72
N VAL A 36 -23.22 11.63 -0.53
CA VAL A 36 -23.88 10.48 -1.14
C VAL A 36 -22.85 9.37 -1.38
N ILE A 37 -23.07 8.20 -0.80
CA ILE A 37 -22.24 7.01 -0.98
C ILE A 37 -23.05 5.88 -1.63
N ALA A 38 -22.39 4.83 -2.11
CA ALA A 38 -23.08 3.64 -2.61
C ALA A 38 -23.89 2.94 -1.49
N ALA A 39 -24.95 2.22 -1.83
CA ALA A 39 -25.72 1.41 -0.87
C ALA A 39 -24.87 0.33 -0.16
N LYS A 40 -23.84 -0.17 -0.86
CA LYS A 40 -22.80 -1.07 -0.32
C LYS A 40 -21.44 -0.43 -0.58
N PRO A 41 -21.04 0.57 0.23
CA PRO A 41 -19.78 1.26 0.02
C PRO A 41 -18.61 0.36 0.42
N THR A 42 -17.46 0.52 -0.23
CA THR A 42 -16.19 -0.05 0.23
C THR A 42 -15.87 0.47 1.63
N ARG A 43 -15.02 -0.26 2.38
CA ARG A 43 -14.55 0.21 3.69
C ARG A 43 -13.92 1.59 3.59
N SER A 44 -13.08 1.80 2.57
CA SER A 44 -12.44 3.10 2.32
C SER A 44 -13.45 4.21 2.02
N ALA A 45 -14.50 3.97 1.21
CA ALA A 45 -15.48 5.00 0.89
C ALA A 45 -16.36 5.37 2.09
N ARG A 46 -16.70 4.37 2.93
CA ARG A 46 -17.43 4.61 4.19
C ARG A 46 -16.61 5.48 5.14
N LEU A 47 -15.33 5.13 5.35
CA LEU A 47 -14.42 5.92 6.17
C LEU A 47 -14.22 7.32 5.60
N ALA A 48 -14.07 7.44 4.29
CA ALA A 48 -13.91 8.74 3.61
C ALA A 48 -15.12 9.66 3.81
N ALA A 49 -16.35 9.13 3.74
CA ALA A 49 -17.55 9.91 4.00
C ALA A 49 -17.63 10.37 5.47
N SER A 50 -17.24 9.50 6.41
CA SER A 50 -17.16 9.86 7.84
C SER A 50 -16.13 10.96 8.09
N GLU A 51 -14.90 10.80 7.59
CA GLU A 51 -13.85 11.83 7.72
C GLU A 51 -14.33 13.15 7.07
N LEU A 52 -14.90 13.12 5.87
CA LEU A 52 -15.40 14.33 5.23
C LEU A 52 -16.46 15.04 6.10
N GLN A 53 -17.46 14.31 6.62
CA GLN A 53 -18.48 14.88 7.50
C GLN A 53 -17.86 15.50 8.76
N THR A 54 -17.01 14.75 9.46
CA THR A 54 -16.36 15.18 10.71
C THR A 54 -15.55 16.45 10.52
N TYR A 55 -14.76 16.54 9.45
CA TYR A 55 -13.93 17.72 9.21
C TYR A 55 -14.74 18.93 8.74
N LEU A 56 -15.76 18.73 7.89
CA LEU A 56 -16.63 19.83 7.50
C LEU A 56 -17.39 20.40 8.71
N GLU A 57 -17.88 19.54 9.59
CA GLU A 57 -18.52 19.94 10.85
C GLU A 57 -17.52 20.66 11.78
N SER A 58 -16.30 20.17 11.91
CA SER A 58 -15.27 20.80 12.77
C SER A 58 -14.80 22.17 12.25
N ILE A 59 -14.78 22.37 10.93
CA ILE A 59 -14.35 23.63 10.29
C ILE A 59 -15.47 24.69 10.36
N THR A 60 -16.73 24.27 10.25
CA THR A 60 -17.87 25.17 9.99
C THR A 60 -18.99 25.15 11.02
N GLY A 61 -19.03 24.16 11.90
CA GLY A 61 -20.16 23.87 12.78
C GLY A 61 -21.34 23.16 12.10
N ALA A 62 -21.32 22.97 10.77
CA ALA A 62 -22.43 22.37 10.04
C ALA A 62 -22.16 20.90 9.67
N LYS A 63 -23.10 20.03 10.04
CA LYS A 63 -23.05 18.61 9.70
C LYS A 63 -23.83 18.30 8.43
N LEU A 64 -23.17 17.75 7.42
CA LEU A 64 -23.82 17.24 6.20
C LEU A 64 -24.40 15.85 6.46
N ALA A 65 -25.59 15.55 5.96
CA ALA A 65 -26.13 14.19 6.01
C ALA A 65 -25.29 13.23 5.14
N ILE A 66 -25.14 11.97 5.57
CA ILE A 66 -24.61 10.88 4.73
C ILE A 66 -25.79 10.01 4.31
N VAL A 67 -26.01 9.89 3.00
CA VAL A 67 -27.13 9.15 2.40
C VAL A 67 -26.64 8.18 1.34
N THR A 68 -27.46 7.19 0.98
CA THR A 68 -27.12 6.20 -0.06
C THR A 68 -27.75 6.51 -1.43
N ALA A 69 -28.61 7.52 -1.48
CA ALA A 69 -29.22 8.04 -2.70
C ALA A 69 -29.43 9.56 -2.55
N PRO A 70 -29.33 10.35 -3.64
CA PRO A 70 -29.53 11.79 -3.58
C PRO A 70 -30.97 12.15 -3.18
N SER A 71 -31.13 13.03 -2.19
CA SER A 71 -32.41 13.60 -1.77
C SER A 71 -32.85 14.71 -2.73
N PRO A 72 -34.13 14.82 -3.15
CA PRO A 72 -34.55 15.86 -4.10
C PRO A 72 -34.38 17.28 -3.54
N ASP A 73 -34.57 17.48 -2.24
CA ASP A 73 -34.64 18.82 -1.62
C ASP A 73 -33.29 19.41 -1.20
N VAL A 74 -32.20 18.64 -1.30
CA VAL A 74 -30.85 19.13 -0.95
C VAL A 74 -30.17 19.68 -2.21
N PRO A 75 -29.76 20.96 -2.27
CA PRO A 75 -29.37 21.58 -3.54
C PRO A 75 -28.05 21.07 -4.10
N VAL A 76 -27.09 20.65 -3.26
CA VAL A 76 -25.78 20.18 -3.71
C VAL A 76 -25.48 18.75 -3.27
N LYS A 77 -24.84 17.95 -4.14
CA LYS A 77 -24.45 16.55 -3.84
C LYS A 77 -22.95 16.39 -3.77
N VAL A 78 -22.44 15.69 -2.77
CA VAL A 78 -21.04 15.27 -2.72
C VAL A 78 -20.96 13.75 -2.84
N PHE A 79 -20.67 13.24 -4.03
CA PHE A 79 -20.50 11.81 -4.27
C PHE A 79 -19.15 11.36 -3.72
N VAL A 80 -19.15 10.43 -2.76
CA VAL A 80 -17.92 9.88 -2.15
C VAL A 80 -17.85 8.39 -2.47
N GLY A 81 -16.84 8.02 -3.27
CA GLY A 81 -16.64 6.67 -3.78
C GLY A 81 -17.40 6.37 -5.07
N ASP A 82 -17.02 5.27 -5.73
CA ASP A 82 -17.71 4.80 -6.94
C ASP A 82 -19.13 4.34 -6.58
N SER A 83 -20.13 5.06 -7.10
CA SER A 83 -21.54 4.89 -6.79
C SER A 83 -22.39 5.14 -8.03
N ASP A 84 -23.64 4.65 -8.05
CA ASP A 84 -24.55 4.90 -9.16
C ASP A 84 -24.77 6.41 -9.40
N ALA A 85 -24.77 7.21 -8.33
CA ALA A 85 -24.91 8.65 -8.42
C ALA A 85 -23.70 9.33 -9.10
N ALA A 86 -22.47 8.92 -8.76
CA ALA A 86 -21.27 9.39 -9.43
C ALA A 86 -21.22 8.95 -10.91
N ARG A 87 -21.63 7.70 -11.20
CA ARG A 87 -21.65 7.16 -12.56
C ARG A 87 -22.66 7.87 -13.48
N ARG A 88 -23.78 8.36 -12.96
CA ARG A 88 -24.78 9.15 -13.73
C ARG A 88 -24.25 10.50 -14.20
N VAL A 89 -23.18 11.01 -13.58
CA VAL A 89 -22.47 12.22 -14.01
C VAL A 89 -21.11 11.89 -14.64
N ASP A 90 -20.96 10.66 -15.14
CA ASP A 90 -19.78 10.14 -15.84
C ASP A 90 -18.46 10.15 -15.05
N VAL A 91 -18.54 10.18 -13.72
CA VAL A 91 -17.36 10.06 -12.84
C VAL A 91 -17.26 8.65 -12.26
N THR A 92 -16.22 7.92 -12.64
CA THR A 92 -16.01 6.51 -12.22
C THR A 92 -14.59 6.29 -11.69
N ALA A 93 -14.33 5.15 -11.05
CA ALA A 93 -12.96 4.74 -10.71
C ALA A 93 -12.21 4.05 -11.88
N LYS A 94 -12.86 3.85 -13.04
CA LYS A 94 -12.31 3.10 -14.17
C LYS A 94 -11.01 3.72 -14.68
N GLY A 95 -9.97 2.89 -14.83
CA GLY A 95 -8.67 3.29 -15.34
C GLY A 95 -7.75 3.97 -14.31
N LEU A 96 -8.21 4.12 -13.06
CA LEU A 96 -7.37 4.58 -11.97
C LEU A 96 -6.45 3.47 -11.48
N LYS A 97 -5.16 3.81 -11.28
CA LYS A 97 -4.19 2.93 -10.61
C LYS A 97 -4.52 2.82 -9.12
N ARG A 98 -3.85 1.90 -8.42
CA ARG A 98 -3.94 1.74 -6.96
C ARG A 98 -3.85 3.09 -6.25
N ASP A 99 -4.82 3.35 -5.37
CA ASP A 99 -4.95 4.56 -4.55
C ASP A 99 -5.07 5.90 -5.29
N ALA A 100 -5.20 5.87 -6.63
CA ALA A 100 -5.45 7.06 -7.44
C ALA A 100 -6.92 7.50 -7.34
N PHE A 101 -7.17 8.77 -7.61
CA PHE A 101 -8.51 9.35 -7.50
C PHE A 101 -8.81 10.43 -8.54
N ARG A 102 -10.10 10.69 -8.73
CA ARG A 102 -10.70 11.78 -9.49
C ARG A 102 -11.45 12.70 -8.56
N MET A 103 -11.30 13.99 -8.81
CA MET A 103 -12.02 15.06 -8.14
C MET A 103 -12.61 15.95 -9.23
N VAL A 104 -13.94 15.88 -9.39
CA VAL A 104 -14.66 16.56 -10.48
C VAL A 104 -15.91 17.21 -9.91
N SER A 105 -16.20 18.44 -10.31
CA SER A 105 -17.41 19.18 -9.92
C SER A 105 -18.25 19.55 -11.13
N GLY A 106 -19.57 19.50 -10.98
CA GLY A 106 -20.54 20.14 -11.87
C GLY A 106 -21.18 21.37 -11.24
N GLY A 107 -22.32 21.84 -11.78
CA GLY A 107 -23.01 23.03 -11.28
C GLY A 107 -23.58 22.89 -9.86
N ASN A 108 -23.96 21.68 -9.46
CA ASN A 108 -24.56 21.39 -8.16
C ASN A 108 -24.07 20.06 -7.55
N TRP A 109 -22.89 19.60 -7.95
CA TRP A 109 -22.32 18.37 -7.40
C TRP A 109 -20.79 18.39 -7.40
N LEU A 110 -20.20 17.63 -6.47
CA LEU A 110 -18.78 17.30 -6.38
C LEU A 110 -18.65 15.78 -6.28
N ALA A 111 -17.75 15.20 -7.06
CA ALA A 111 -17.42 13.79 -7.03
C ALA A 111 -15.98 13.60 -6.53
N LEU A 112 -15.84 12.78 -5.48
CA LEU A 112 -14.59 12.35 -4.86
C LEU A 112 -14.50 10.83 -5.01
N VAL A 113 -13.96 10.35 -6.13
CA VAL A 113 -14.03 8.93 -6.54
C VAL A 113 -12.62 8.40 -6.72
N GLY A 114 -12.28 7.27 -6.11
CA GLY A 114 -10.96 6.66 -6.31
C GLY A 114 -10.98 5.15 -6.52
N ASN A 115 -9.80 4.62 -6.86
CA ASN A 115 -9.57 3.19 -6.92
C ASN A 115 -9.56 2.62 -5.49
N ASP A 116 -10.70 2.07 -5.09
CA ASP A 116 -10.85 1.35 -3.84
C ASP A 116 -10.87 -0.16 -4.10
N MET A 117 -10.44 -0.93 -3.11
CA MET A 117 -10.42 -2.38 -3.14
C MET A 117 -10.49 -2.85 -1.69
N ASP A 118 -11.51 -3.64 -1.39
CA ASP A 118 -11.66 -4.29 -0.10
C ASP A 118 -10.85 -5.59 -0.11
N PHE A 119 -9.70 -5.60 0.57
CA PHE A 119 -8.89 -6.79 0.78
C PHE A 119 -9.70 -7.88 1.49
N VAL A 120 -9.58 -9.11 0.99
CA VAL A 120 -10.23 -10.29 1.59
C VAL A 120 -9.15 -11.31 1.93
N PRO A 121 -8.89 -11.57 3.22
CA PRO A 121 -7.88 -12.53 3.64
C PRO A 121 -8.28 -13.96 3.26
N ARG A 122 -7.29 -14.78 2.90
CA ARG A 122 -7.48 -16.22 2.62
C ARG A 122 -7.08 -17.05 3.85
N GLU A 123 -7.88 -18.05 4.18
CA GLU A 123 -7.59 -19.00 5.28
C GLU A 123 -6.49 -20.00 4.88
N PRO A 124 -5.63 -20.49 5.80
CA PRO A 124 -5.68 -20.23 7.24
C PRO A 124 -5.01 -18.90 7.61
N TRP A 125 -5.66 -18.08 8.43
CA TRP A 125 -5.00 -16.99 9.14
C TRP A 125 -5.56 -16.87 10.56
N GLY A 126 -4.70 -16.52 11.51
CA GLY A 126 -5.09 -16.38 12.90
C GLY A 126 -5.90 -15.11 13.10
N HIS A 127 -7.06 -15.18 13.74
CA HIS A 127 -7.85 -13.99 14.13
C HIS A 127 -7.33 -13.31 15.41
N SER A 128 -6.33 -13.93 16.03
CA SER A 128 -5.50 -13.44 17.14
C SER A 128 -4.25 -14.31 17.24
N CYS A 129 -3.28 -13.90 18.06
CA CYS A 129 -2.12 -14.76 18.38
C CYS A 129 -2.57 -16.12 18.95
N GLY A 130 -3.54 -16.11 19.87
CA GLY A 130 -4.04 -17.32 20.50
C GLY A 130 -4.80 -18.23 19.53
N ASP A 131 -5.56 -17.66 18.59
CA ASP A 131 -6.23 -18.44 17.54
C ASP A 131 -5.21 -19.11 16.62
N TRP A 132 -4.17 -18.37 16.21
CA TRP A 132 -3.09 -18.95 15.41
C TRP A 132 -2.47 -20.19 16.07
N LEU A 133 -2.03 -20.03 17.33
CA LEU A 133 -1.33 -21.08 18.06
C LEU A 133 -2.21 -22.30 18.38
N ARG A 134 -3.52 -22.10 18.57
CA ARG A 134 -4.44 -23.19 18.97
C ARG A 134 -5.09 -23.91 17.79
N THR A 135 -5.30 -23.25 16.66
CA THR A 135 -6.16 -23.78 15.59
C THR A 135 -5.51 -23.69 14.21
N LYS A 136 -5.07 -22.49 13.81
CA LYS A 136 -4.68 -22.22 12.41
C LYS A 136 -3.30 -22.76 12.05
N GLN A 137 -2.40 -22.87 13.02
CA GLN A 137 -1.08 -23.44 12.78
C GLN A 137 -1.17 -24.89 12.28
N THR A 138 -2.00 -25.74 12.90
CA THR A 138 -2.20 -27.13 12.47
C THR A 138 -2.83 -27.21 11.07
N GLN A 139 -3.75 -26.30 10.76
CA GLN A 139 -4.35 -26.21 9.41
C GLN A 139 -3.28 -25.85 8.37
N TRP A 140 -2.40 -24.91 8.70
CA TRP A 140 -1.26 -24.56 7.85
C TRP A 140 -0.30 -25.74 7.67
N GLU A 141 0.08 -26.43 8.75
CA GLU A 141 0.99 -27.59 8.66
C GLU A 141 0.41 -28.69 7.75
N LYS A 142 -0.90 -28.93 7.83
CA LYS A 142 -1.60 -29.84 6.92
C LYS A 142 -1.62 -29.35 5.47
N LEU A 143 -1.87 -28.06 5.25
CA LEU A 143 -1.92 -27.46 3.92
C LEU A 143 -0.55 -27.45 3.25
N ALA A 144 0.48 -27.03 3.99
CA ALA A 144 1.83 -26.88 3.48
C ALA A 144 2.50 -28.23 3.25
N GLY A 145 2.21 -29.23 4.11
CA GLY A 145 2.86 -30.55 4.04
C GLY A 145 4.37 -30.52 4.35
N HIS A 146 4.91 -29.35 4.69
CA HIS A 146 6.31 -29.07 4.94
C HIS A 146 6.44 -28.26 6.24
N PRO A 147 7.59 -28.34 6.94
CA PRO A 147 7.83 -27.59 8.18
C PRO A 147 8.17 -26.12 7.89
N TRP A 148 7.31 -25.44 7.13
CA TRP A 148 7.45 -24.02 6.81
C TRP A 148 6.70 -23.16 7.82
N MET A 149 7.23 -21.97 8.10
CA MET A 149 6.46 -20.95 8.78
C MET A 149 5.49 -20.27 7.82
N ASN A 150 4.35 -19.84 8.35
CA ASN A 150 3.38 -19.04 7.61
C ASN A 150 3.40 -17.58 8.08
N PRO A 151 4.18 -16.69 7.44
CA PRO A 151 4.26 -15.29 7.86
C PRO A 151 2.95 -14.53 7.65
N ILE A 152 2.14 -14.93 6.67
CA ILE A 152 0.83 -14.31 6.42
C ILE A 152 -0.14 -14.74 7.52
N GLY A 153 -0.37 -16.05 7.64
CA GLY A 153 -1.34 -16.60 8.57
C GLY A 153 -1.07 -16.22 10.03
N ASN A 154 0.20 -16.15 10.46
CA ASN A 154 0.54 -15.87 11.86
C ASN A 154 0.47 -14.39 12.28
N SER A 155 0.30 -13.47 11.33
CA SER A 155 0.40 -12.03 11.62
C SER A 155 -0.71 -11.17 11.01
N LEU A 156 -1.48 -11.69 10.05
CA LEU A 156 -2.47 -10.92 9.30
C LEU A 156 -3.51 -10.20 10.17
N TYR A 157 -3.90 -10.77 11.32
CA TYR A 157 -4.82 -10.08 12.25
C TYR A 157 -4.32 -8.72 12.75
N LYS A 158 -3.01 -8.48 12.71
CA LYS A 158 -2.42 -7.20 13.08
C LYS A 158 -2.75 -6.15 12.01
N ASP A 159 -2.90 -6.54 10.75
CA ASP A 159 -3.09 -5.60 9.64
C ASP A 159 -4.53 -5.06 9.54
N TYR A 160 -5.41 -5.42 10.47
CA TYR A 160 -6.79 -4.95 10.51
C TYR A 160 -7.03 -4.00 11.68
N ASN A 161 -7.49 -2.78 11.37
CA ASN A 161 -7.94 -1.86 12.39
C ASN A 161 -9.44 -2.04 12.64
N LYS A 162 -9.78 -2.64 13.78
CA LYS A 162 -11.19 -2.93 14.15
C LYS A 162 -12.02 -1.67 14.41
N LYS A 163 -11.40 -0.56 14.83
CA LYS A 163 -12.12 0.69 15.14
C LYS A 163 -12.50 1.43 13.87
N LEU A 164 -11.62 1.39 12.87
CA LEU A 164 -11.82 2.06 11.58
C LEU A 164 -12.47 1.15 10.53
N ASP A 165 -12.61 -0.15 10.80
CA ASP A 165 -13.05 -1.17 9.83
C ASP A 165 -12.26 -1.02 8.52
N ILE A 166 -10.93 -1.14 8.60
CA ILE A 166 -10.04 -1.01 7.43
C ILE A 166 -8.84 -1.94 7.53
N TRP A 167 -8.47 -2.55 6.41
CA TRP A 167 -7.25 -3.33 6.29
C TRP A 167 -6.09 -2.47 5.79
N ASN A 168 -4.89 -2.82 6.22
CA ASN A 168 -3.67 -2.21 5.72
C ASN A 168 -3.53 -2.38 4.19
N HIS A 169 -4.03 -3.51 3.68
CA HIS A 169 -3.98 -3.91 2.27
C HIS A 169 -5.17 -3.43 1.42
N ASP A 170 -6.15 -2.73 2.01
CA ASP A 170 -7.23 -2.08 1.24
C ASP A 170 -6.64 -1.01 0.30
N HIS A 171 -7.21 -0.84 -0.88
CA HIS A 171 -6.95 0.36 -1.69
C HIS A 171 -7.87 1.49 -1.25
N ARG A 172 -7.34 2.71 -1.26
CA ARG A 172 -7.89 3.86 -0.54
C ARG A 172 -7.97 5.13 -1.40
N GLY A 173 -8.24 4.99 -2.69
CA GLY A 173 -8.31 6.12 -3.60
C GLY A 173 -9.35 7.16 -3.17
N THR A 174 -10.54 6.72 -2.78
CA THR A 174 -11.63 7.62 -2.34
C THR A 174 -11.25 8.38 -1.07
N LEU A 175 -10.62 7.71 -0.11
CA LEU A 175 -10.14 8.35 1.11
C LEU A 175 -9.06 9.39 0.81
N ASN A 176 -8.14 9.08 -0.11
CA ASN A 176 -7.14 10.04 -0.59
C ASN A 176 -7.79 11.26 -1.28
N ALA A 177 -8.89 11.08 -2.00
CA ALA A 177 -9.64 12.17 -2.62
C ALA A 177 -10.23 13.12 -1.57
N VAL A 178 -10.85 12.57 -0.52
CA VAL A 178 -11.35 13.33 0.62
C VAL A 178 -10.22 14.08 1.33
N TYR A 179 -9.10 13.42 1.63
CA TYR A 179 -7.97 14.09 2.26
C TYR A 179 -7.35 15.18 1.39
N ALA A 180 -7.32 14.99 0.06
CA ALA A 180 -6.89 16.03 -0.86
C ALA A 180 -7.85 17.22 -0.87
N PHE A 181 -9.16 16.99 -0.77
CA PHE A 181 -10.16 18.05 -0.66
C PHE A 181 -10.03 18.81 0.66
N LEU A 182 -9.95 18.10 1.80
CA LEU A 182 -9.76 18.72 3.11
C LEU A 182 -8.46 19.54 3.18
N ARG A 183 -7.37 19.05 2.60
CA ARG A 183 -6.12 19.83 2.47
C ARG A 183 -6.32 21.12 1.68
N SER A 184 -7.16 21.11 0.63
CA SER A 184 -7.47 22.32 -0.15
C SER A 184 -8.28 23.35 0.65
N LEU A 185 -9.04 22.91 1.66
CA LEU A 185 -9.75 23.80 2.58
C LEU A 185 -8.84 24.42 3.66
N GLY A 186 -7.62 23.90 3.82
CA GLY A 186 -6.63 24.37 4.80
C GLY A 186 -6.31 23.38 5.90
N VAL A 187 -6.94 22.20 5.94
CA VAL A 187 -6.68 21.17 6.95
C VAL A 187 -5.24 20.65 6.82
N ARG A 188 -4.53 20.48 7.93
CA ARG A 188 -3.19 19.85 7.98
C ARG A 188 -3.09 18.85 9.12
N TRP A 189 -2.26 17.82 8.89
CA TRP A 189 -1.93 16.77 9.85
C TRP A 189 -0.42 16.55 9.87
N TYR A 190 0.25 16.97 10.95
CA TYR A 190 1.71 16.91 11.10
C TYR A 190 2.16 15.79 12.04
N MET A 191 1.31 15.36 12.97
CA MET A 191 1.52 14.20 13.86
C MET A 191 0.16 13.64 14.31
N PRO A 192 0.12 12.46 14.94
CA PRO A 192 -1.11 11.90 15.51
C PRO A 192 -1.76 12.81 16.56
N GLY A 193 -3.10 12.81 16.58
CA GLY A 193 -3.92 13.52 17.56
C GLY A 193 -4.00 15.04 17.36
N ALA A 194 -4.76 15.69 18.25
CA ALA A 194 -5.13 17.10 18.14
C ALA A 194 -3.94 18.07 18.07
N LEU A 195 -2.80 17.75 18.70
CA LEU A 195 -1.62 18.62 18.67
C LEU A 195 -1.02 18.73 17.25
N GLY A 196 -1.15 17.67 16.44
CA GLY A 196 -0.68 17.65 15.06
C GLY A 196 -1.66 18.20 14.04
N GLU A 197 -2.83 18.64 14.48
CA GLU A 197 -3.94 18.98 13.60
C GLU A 197 -4.16 20.48 13.51
N ILE A 198 -4.27 20.98 12.27
CA ILE A 198 -4.64 22.37 12.01
C ILE A 198 -5.97 22.39 11.28
N LEU A 199 -6.98 22.97 11.92
CA LEU A 199 -8.31 23.18 11.36
C LEU A 199 -8.56 24.68 11.13
N PRO A 200 -8.83 25.12 9.89
CA PRO A 200 -9.31 26.47 9.66
C PRO A 200 -10.73 26.62 10.25
N ARG A 201 -11.10 27.83 10.69
CA ARG A 201 -12.48 28.17 11.05
C ARG A 201 -13.10 29.00 9.94
N ARG A 202 -14.25 28.57 9.40
CA ARG A 202 -14.97 29.28 8.32
C ARG A 202 -16.46 28.97 8.38
N GLU A 203 -17.32 29.92 8.06
CA GLU A 203 -18.78 29.69 7.99
C GLU A 203 -19.24 29.17 6.62
N ASP A 204 -18.42 29.40 5.60
CA ASP A 204 -18.74 29.13 4.20
C ASP A 204 -17.74 28.16 3.57
N ILE A 205 -18.27 27.18 2.82
CA ILE A 205 -17.52 26.31 1.93
C ILE A 205 -18.24 26.31 0.58
N ALA A 206 -17.68 27.05 -0.39
CA ALA A 206 -18.15 27.04 -1.76
C ALA A 206 -17.94 25.67 -2.43
N LEU A 207 -18.82 25.31 -3.36
CA LEU A 207 -18.59 24.19 -4.27
C LEU A 207 -17.38 24.56 -5.16
N PRO A 208 -16.26 23.82 -5.09
CA PRO A 208 -15.10 24.14 -5.91
C PRO A 208 -15.40 23.89 -7.39
N THR A 209 -14.78 24.65 -8.28
CA THR A 209 -14.66 24.29 -9.70
C THR A 209 -13.39 23.48 -9.89
N VAL A 210 -13.52 22.18 -10.12
CA VAL A 210 -12.39 21.25 -10.20
C VAL A 210 -12.67 20.14 -11.21
N ASN A 211 -11.63 19.79 -11.98
CA ASN A 211 -11.60 18.57 -12.79
C ASN A 211 -10.15 18.09 -12.82
N ARG A 212 -9.81 17.14 -11.94
CA ARG A 212 -8.46 16.59 -11.87
C ARG A 212 -8.44 15.12 -11.52
N THR A 213 -7.44 14.43 -12.05
CA THR A 213 -7.08 13.06 -11.65
C THR A 213 -5.71 13.11 -10.98
N VAL A 214 -5.57 12.45 -9.84
CA VAL A 214 -4.32 12.36 -9.09
C VAL A 214 -3.91 10.89 -8.98
N THR A 215 -2.68 10.60 -9.39
CA THR A 215 -2.06 9.28 -9.26
C THR A 215 -0.86 9.40 -8.31
N PRO A 216 -0.79 8.60 -7.24
CA PRO A 216 0.41 8.55 -6.41
C PRO A 216 1.66 8.24 -7.24
N ALA A 217 2.75 8.97 -7.01
CA ALA A 217 4.01 8.77 -7.74
C ALA A 217 4.61 7.37 -7.49
N TYR A 218 4.42 6.85 -6.28
CA TYR A 218 4.80 5.51 -5.88
C TYR A 218 3.56 4.70 -5.54
N GLU A 219 3.46 3.48 -6.07
CA GLU A 219 2.36 2.57 -5.77
C GLU A 219 2.31 2.16 -4.29
N VAL A 220 3.49 1.96 -3.68
CA VAL A 220 3.67 1.57 -2.28
C VAL A 220 4.38 2.70 -1.53
N ARG A 221 3.83 3.10 -0.38
CA ARG A 221 4.23 4.24 0.45
C ARG A 221 4.14 3.83 1.92
N SER A 222 5.05 2.95 2.35
CA SER A 222 5.03 2.41 3.71
C SER A 222 5.90 3.23 4.67
N LEU A 223 5.45 3.32 5.92
CA LEU A 223 6.15 3.94 7.04
C LEU A 223 6.32 2.89 8.14
N SER A 224 7.46 2.90 8.83
CA SER A 224 7.73 1.89 9.88
C SER A 224 6.90 2.07 11.15
N ARG A 225 6.59 3.32 11.52
CA ARG A 225 5.73 3.70 12.66
C ARG A 225 5.19 5.13 12.48
N PRO A 226 3.97 5.43 12.97
CA PRO A 226 2.95 4.47 13.40
C PRO A 226 2.38 3.70 12.18
N MET A 227 1.59 2.66 12.43
CA MET A 227 0.99 1.81 11.38
C MET A 227 -0.51 1.68 11.62
N ILE A 228 -1.27 1.22 10.62
CA ILE A 228 -2.71 0.94 10.74
C ILE A 228 -3.07 0.03 11.91
N CYS A 229 -2.15 -0.87 12.29
CA CYS A 229 -2.29 -1.79 13.39
C CYS A 229 -2.12 -1.18 14.79
N SER A 230 -1.87 0.14 14.89
CA SER A 230 -1.73 0.79 16.19
C SER A 230 -3.01 0.60 17.01
N SER A 231 -2.83 0.36 18.32
CA SER A 231 -3.94 0.30 19.27
C SER A 231 -4.61 1.67 19.46
N ASP A 232 -3.85 2.74 19.19
CA ASP A 232 -4.35 4.10 19.12
C ASP A 232 -4.94 4.36 17.72
N VAL A 233 -6.17 4.88 17.70
CA VAL A 233 -6.87 5.19 16.45
C VAL A 233 -6.26 6.42 15.76
N GLU A 234 -5.71 7.36 16.52
CA GLU A 234 -5.11 8.59 15.99
C GLU A 234 -3.85 8.30 15.18
N ASP A 235 -3.06 7.33 15.62
CA ASP A 235 -1.91 6.79 14.91
C ASP A 235 -2.30 6.23 13.54
N ALA A 236 -3.37 5.42 13.52
CA ALA A 236 -3.88 4.80 12.29
C ALA A 236 -4.47 5.85 11.33
N LEU A 237 -5.22 6.82 11.85
CA LEU A 237 -5.75 7.94 11.06
C LEU A 237 -4.62 8.80 10.50
N TRP A 238 -3.59 9.11 11.28
CA TRP A 238 -2.44 9.86 10.78
C TRP A 238 -1.74 9.14 9.62
N TYR A 239 -1.48 7.84 9.76
CA TYR A 239 -0.93 7.00 8.69
C TYR A 239 -1.77 7.10 7.41
N LEU A 240 -3.10 7.01 7.52
CA LEU A 240 -4.03 7.14 6.41
C LEU A 240 -4.00 8.55 5.77
N ARG A 241 -3.93 9.62 6.58
CA ARG A 241 -3.91 11.03 6.15
C ARG A 241 -2.67 11.39 5.35
N LEU A 242 -1.54 10.72 5.62
CA LEU A 242 -0.32 10.81 4.81
C LEU A 242 -0.46 10.11 3.44
N GLY A 243 -1.52 9.34 3.23
CA GLY A 243 -1.70 8.51 2.04
C GLY A 243 -0.80 7.27 2.05
N ALA A 244 -0.30 6.87 3.22
CA ALA A 244 0.58 5.71 3.36
C ALA A 244 -0.20 4.40 3.11
N ASN A 245 0.51 3.36 2.66
CA ASN A 245 -0.01 2.02 2.41
C ASN A 245 1.09 0.95 2.46
N GLU A 246 0.70 -0.32 2.32
CA GLU A 246 1.62 -1.43 2.36
C GLU A 246 1.43 -2.42 1.22
N GLN A 247 2.51 -3.10 0.83
CA GLN A 247 2.48 -4.14 -0.19
C GLN A 247 2.09 -5.47 0.44
N TYR A 248 0.95 -6.03 0.03
CA TYR A 248 0.59 -7.40 0.41
C TYR A 248 1.60 -8.38 -0.18
N GLY A 249 2.22 -9.21 0.67
CA GLY A 249 3.26 -10.14 0.26
C GLY A 249 4.18 -10.52 1.41
N ILE A 250 5.13 -11.42 1.12
CA ILE A 250 6.25 -11.68 2.04
C ILE A 250 7.38 -10.77 1.62
N LEU A 251 7.73 -9.81 2.47
CA LEU A 251 8.84 -8.88 2.26
C LEU A 251 9.86 -9.07 3.38
N HIS A 252 11.13 -8.77 3.07
CA HIS A 252 12.26 -8.81 4.01
C HIS A 252 12.53 -10.19 4.64
N HIS A 253 13.81 -10.59 4.69
CA HIS A 253 14.28 -11.81 5.37
C HIS A 253 13.42 -13.08 5.15
N GLY A 254 12.89 -13.29 3.94
CA GLY A 254 11.89 -14.33 3.67
C GLY A 254 12.42 -15.76 3.83
N GLN A 255 13.75 -15.95 3.72
CA GLN A 255 14.39 -17.25 3.95
C GLN A 255 14.16 -17.77 5.38
N ARG A 256 13.83 -16.90 6.34
CA ARG A 256 13.49 -17.30 7.71
C ARG A 256 12.31 -18.27 7.78
N ASN A 257 11.37 -18.15 6.84
CA ASN A 257 10.18 -18.98 6.82
C ASN A 257 10.49 -20.45 6.52
N LEU A 258 11.67 -20.72 5.99
CA LEU A 258 12.18 -22.06 5.70
C LEU A 258 13.22 -22.48 6.75
N THR A 259 14.03 -21.55 7.26
CA THR A 259 15.24 -21.88 8.05
C THR A 259 15.05 -21.80 9.57
N GLU A 260 13.96 -21.21 10.08
CA GLU A 260 13.72 -21.11 11.52
C GLU A 260 13.01 -22.33 12.12
N HIS A 261 12.31 -23.13 11.30
CA HIS A 261 11.54 -24.24 11.83
C HIS A 261 12.47 -25.36 12.37
N PRO A 262 12.30 -25.84 13.63
CA PRO A 262 13.18 -26.84 14.23
C PRO A 262 13.28 -28.14 13.43
N LYS A 263 12.15 -28.65 12.91
CA LYS A 263 12.17 -29.85 12.04
C LYS A 263 13.01 -29.64 10.77
N GLN A 264 12.96 -28.47 10.11
CA GLN A 264 13.82 -28.21 8.95
C GLN A 264 15.30 -28.25 9.32
N ARG A 265 15.67 -27.70 10.48
CA ARG A 265 17.06 -27.67 10.96
C ARG A 265 17.63 -29.06 11.20
N THR A 266 16.82 -29.94 11.79
CA THR A 266 17.22 -31.30 12.10
C THR A 266 17.25 -32.17 10.85
N SER A 267 16.25 -32.04 9.97
CA SER A 267 16.12 -32.87 8.76
C SER A 267 17.06 -32.46 7.64
N HIS A 268 17.43 -31.18 7.56
CA HIS A 268 18.21 -30.62 6.44
C HIS A 268 19.40 -29.77 6.90
N PRO A 269 20.37 -30.31 7.67
CA PRO A 269 21.55 -29.55 8.09
C PRO A 269 22.36 -28.97 6.91
N GLU A 270 22.30 -29.60 5.73
CA GLU A 270 22.93 -29.14 4.50
C GLU A 270 22.32 -27.85 3.91
N TYR A 271 21.14 -27.45 4.35
CA TYR A 271 20.52 -26.18 3.94
C TYR A 271 21.19 -24.99 4.60
N TYR A 272 21.94 -25.19 5.68
CA TYR A 272 22.51 -24.13 6.50
C TYR A 272 23.96 -23.86 6.11
N VAL A 273 24.41 -22.62 6.36
CA VAL A 273 25.80 -22.23 6.11
C VAL A 273 26.77 -23.14 6.85
N GLN A 274 27.87 -23.51 6.18
CA GLN A 274 29.04 -24.06 6.84
C GLN A 274 29.86 -22.89 7.38
N LEU A 275 30.23 -22.95 8.66
CA LEU A 275 31.09 -21.98 9.31
C LEU A 275 32.56 -22.30 9.01
N ALA A 276 33.47 -21.36 9.30
CA ALA A 276 34.91 -21.53 9.09
C ALA A 276 35.50 -22.75 9.85
N ASN A 277 34.87 -23.19 10.93
CA ASN A 277 35.25 -24.39 11.67
C ASN A 277 34.79 -25.71 11.03
N GLY A 278 34.25 -25.68 9.81
CA GLY A 278 33.76 -26.83 9.07
C GLY A 278 32.37 -27.33 9.49
N LYS A 279 31.76 -26.80 10.56
CA LYS A 279 30.44 -27.22 11.04
C LYS A 279 29.32 -26.42 10.40
N ARG A 280 28.15 -27.05 10.20
CA ARG A 280 26.92 -26.39 9.74
C ARG A 280 26.25 -25.63 10.88
N ASP A 281 25.79 -24.42 10.61
CA ASP A 281 25.03 -23.62 11.58
C ASP A 281 23.53 -23.93 11.50
N ASN A 282 23.11 -25.12 11.94
CA ASN A 282 21.69 -25.47 12.01
C ASN A 282 21.11 -25.26 13.43
N ARG A 283 21.81 -24.53 14.30
CA ARG A 283 21.40 -24.29 15.69
C ARG A 283 21.10 -22.82 15.96
N SER A 284 21.82 -21.88 15.37
CA SER A 284 21.59 -20.45 15.61
C SER A 284 20.19 -20.03 15.19
N ARG A 285 19.50 -19.27 16.02
CA ARG A 285 18.10 -18.86 15.75
C ARG A 285 17.94 -18.17 14.39
N THR A 286 18.90 -17.36 13.96
CA THR A 286 18.89 -16.64 12.68
C THR A 286 19.93 -17.19 11.69
N ALA A 287 20.16 -18.50 11.72
CA ALA A 287 21.12 -19.13 10.82
C ALA A 287 20.78 -18.87 9.34
N ASN A 288 21.78 -18.43 8.58
CA ASN A 288 21.64 -18.23 7.14
C ASN A 288 21.65 -19.55 6.38
N ALA A 289 21.05 -19.53 5.18
CA ALA A 289 21.06 -20.68 4.29
C ALA A 289 22.34 -20.75 3.43
N CYS A 290 22.75 -21.97 3.10
CA CYS A 290 23.74 -22.25 2.07
C CYS A 290 23.06 -22.11 0.69
N LEU A 291 23.27 -20.99 0.01
CA LEU A 291 22.61 -20.65 -1.26
C LEU A 291 23.07 -21.50 -2.45
N SER A 292 24.12 -22.32 -2.29
CA SER A 292 24.49 -23.37 -3.25
C SER A 292 23.80 -24.71 -3.00
N SER A 293 22.98 -24.83 -1.95
CA SER A 293 22.23 -26.06 -1.63
C SER A 293 21.09 -26.23 -2.62
N GLU A 294 21.09 -27.35 -3.35
CA GLU A 294 20.03 -27.64 -4.31
C GLU A 294 18.70 -27.87 -3.61
N GLY A 295 18.70 -28.60 -2.49
CA GLY A 295 17.48 -28.82 -1.71
C GLY A 295 16.89 -27.50 -1.21
N PHE A 296 17.71 -26.58 -0.69
CA PHE A 296 17.21 -25.26 -0.24
C PHE A 296 16.63 -24.43 -1.39
N PHE A 297 17.25 -24.50 -2.58
CA PHE A 297 16.70 -23.86 -3.78
C PHE A 297 15.31 -24.43 -4.13
N GLN A 298 15.16 -25.76 -4.18
CA GLN A 298 13.88 -26.41 -4.48
C GLN A 298 12.83 -26.08 -3.40
N GLU A 299 13.21 -26.08 -2.12
CA GLU A 299 12.35 -25.71 -1.00
C GLU A 299 11.82 -24.26 -1.15
N THR A 300 12.71 -23.34 -1.52
CA THR A 300 12.37 -21.92 -1.71
C THR A 300 11.38 -21.75 -2.86
N VAL A 301 11.58 -22.47 -3.96
CA VAL A 301 10.66 -22.45 -5.11
C VAL A 301 9.31 -23.05 -4.74
N ALA A 302 9.28 -24.19 -4.05
CA ALA A 302 8.04 -24.86 -3.63
C ALA A 302 7.22 -23.99 -2.68
N PHE A 303 7.87 -23.39 -1.67
CA PHE A 303 7.22 -22.46 -0.75
C PHE A 303 6.67 -21.23 -1.49
N ALA A 304 7.44 -20.61 -2.37
CA ALA A 304 6.99 -19.44 -3.11
C ALA A 304 5.77 -19.76 -3.99
N ARG A 305 5.75 -20.92 -4.68
CA ARG A 305 4.59 -21.39 -5.44
C ARG A 305 3.37 -21.56 -4.55
N LEU A 306 3.49 -22.26 -3.40
CA LEU A 306 2.38 -22.41 -2.47
C LEU A 306 1.83 -21.05 -2.00
N MET A 307 2.70 -20.10 -1.68
CA MET A 307 2.27 -18.77 -1.25
C MET A 307 1.61 -17.97 -2.39
N PHE A 308 2.07 -18.11 -3.63
CA PHE A 308 1.44 -17.51 -4.79
C PHE A 308 0.09 -18.13 -5.12
N ASP A 309 -0.05 -19.45 -5.03
CA ASP A 309 -1.27 -20.17 -5.39
C ASP A 309 -2.35 -20.01 -4.31
N HIS A 310 -1.97 -20.21 -3.05
CA HIS A 310 -2.93 -20.29 -1.95
C HIS A 310 -3.34 -18.91 -1.42
N TYR A 311 -2.38 -18.04 -1.15
CA TYR A 311 -2.64 -16.69 -0.63
C TYR A 311 -2.77 -15.64 -1.74
N ASP A 312 -2.58 -16.03 -3.00
CA ASP A 312 -2.55 -15.11 -4.13
C ASP A 312 -1.53 -13.97 -3.97
N LEU A 313 -0.42 -14.23 -3.28
CA LEU A 313 0.57 -13.17 -3.04
C LEU A 313 1.11 -12.66 -4.37
N PRO A 314 1.24 -11.33 -4.57
CA PRO A 314 1.90 -10.79 -5.76
C PRO A 314 3.43 -10.89 -5.66
N VAL A 315 3.98 -11.03 -4.44
CA VAL A 315 5.41 -11.03 -4.18
C VAL A 315 5.80 -11.91 -2.99
N VAL A 316 6.91 -12.64 -3.14
CA VAL A 316 7.54 -13.44 -2.08
C VAL A 316 9.03 -13.10 -1.97
N SER A 317 9.49 -12.87 -0.74
CA SER A 317 10.88 -12.56 -0.43
C SER A 317 11.74 -13.81 -0.38
N VAL A 318 12.89 -13.73 -1.04
CA VAL A 318 13.98 -14.72 -0.94
C VAL A 318 15.21 -14.11 -0.26
N MET A 319 15.01 -12.95 0.39
CA MET A 319 16.07 -12.23 1.09
C MET A 319 16.62 -13.08 2.25
N PRO A 320 17.95 -13.17 2.42
CA PRO A 320 18.58 -13.84 3.57
C PRO A 320 18.20 -13.22 4.92
N HIS A 321 18.56 -13.89 6.01
CA HIS A 321 18.41 -13.36 7.38
C HIS A 321 19.19 -12.05 7.57
N ASP A 322 18.81 -11.30 8.62
CA ASP A 322 19.65 -10.21 9.10
C ASP A 322 20.97 -10.77 9.65
N GLY A 323 22.06 -10.01 9.53
CA GLY A 323 23.40 -10.52 9.85
C GLY A 323 23.84 -11.65 8.92
N PHE A 324 23.81 -11.43 7.60
CA PHE A 324 24.16 -12.44 6.60
C PHE A 324 25.57 -13.01 6.77
N THR A 325 25.66 -14.34 6.83
CA THR A 325 26.92 -15.09 6.89
C THR A 325 27.19 -15.78 5.55
N HIS A 326 28.36 -15.53 4.96
CA HIS A 326 28.77 -16.22 3.74
C HIS A 326 29.17 -17.68 4.05
N CYS A 327 28.61 -18.64 3.31
CA CYS A 327 28.86 -20.07 3.52
C CYS A 327 30.30 -20.45 3.17
N GLN A 328 30.97 -21.21 4.04
CA GLN A 328 32.38 -21.62 3.89
C GLN A 328 32.56 -23.04 3.34
N CYS A 329 31.52 -23.66 2.75
CA CYS A 329 31.67 -24.95 2.10
C CYS A 329 32.46 -24.83 0.79
N ASP A 330 32.97 -25.96 0.27
CA ASP A 330 33.80 -26.00 -0.94
C ASP A 330 33.19 -25.32 -2.17
N ARG A 331 31.85 -25.31 -2.27
CA ARG A 331 31.15 -24.66 -3.38
C ARG A 331 30.98 -23.16 -3.22
N CYS A 332 31.09 -22.64 -2.00
CA CYS A 332 30.71 -21.27 -1.68
C CYS A 332 31.91 -20.38 -1.33
N ARG A 333 32.91 -20.89 -0.60
CA ARG A 333 34.00 -20.07 -0.03
C ARG A 333 34.70 -19.16 -1.06
N ASP A 334 34.86 -19.65 -2.28
CA ASP A 334 35.59 -18.96 -3.36
C ASP A 334 34.68 -18.02 -4.19
N GLN A 335 33.41 -17.86 -3.81
CA GLN A 335 32.47 -16.93 -4.43
C GLN A 335 32.48 -15.53 -3.79
N VAL A 336 33.36 -15.31 -2.81
CA VAL A 336 33.56 -14.02 -2.14
C VAL A 336 34.31 -13.06 -3.07
N THR A 337 33.84 -11.82 -3.19
CA THR A 337 34.49 -10.77 -3.99
C THR A 337 35.16 -9.74 -3.06
N LEU A 338 36.42 -9.98 -2.70
CA LEU A 338 37.15 -9.21 -1.67
C LEU A 338 37.42 -7.76 -2.07
N ASP A 339 37.66 -7.50 -3.36
CA ASP A 339 37.92 -6.19 -3.96
C ASP A 339 36.71 -5.23 -3.94
N ARG A 340 35.53 -5.76 -3.59
CA ARG A 340 34.25 -5.03 -3.57
C ARG A 340 33.93 -4.40 -2.21
N GLY A 341 34.84 -4.54 -1.25
CA GLY A 341 34.67 -4.07 0.11
C GLY A 341 33.48 -4.72 0.85
N PRO A 342 33.18 -4.28 2.08
CA PRO A 342 32.20 -4.93 2.93
C PRO A 342 30.78 -4.98 2.33
N SER A 343 30.41 -4.01 1.49
CA SER A 343 29.06 -3.91 0.90
C SER A 343 28.84 -4.76 -0.36
N GLY A 344 29.90 -5.25 -0.98
CA GLY A 344 29.80 -6.06 -2.20
C GLY A 344 30.33 -7.48 -2.05
N LEU A 345 30.93 -7.81 -0.91
CA LEU A 345 31.61 -9.07 -0.59
C LEU A 345 30.85 -10.34 -1.01
N SER A 346 29.51 -10.33 -0.90
CA SER A 346 28.62 -11.45 -1.21
C SER A 346 27.59 -11.13 -2.28
N SER A 347 27.76 -10.03 -3.03
CA SER A 347 26.79 -9.60 -4.04
C SER A 347 26.55 -10.68 -5.08
N ASP A 348 27.59 -11.18 -5.74
CA ASP A 348 27.44 -12.22 -6.75
C ASP A 348 26.82 -13.51 -6.19
N TYR A 349 27.22 -13.91 -4.99
CA TYR A 349 26.69 -15.10 -4.33
C TYR A 349 25.17 -15.00 -4.07
N VAL A 350 24.71 -13.91 -3.46
CA VAL A 350 23.29 -13.73 -3.13
C VAL A 350 22.45 -13.48 -4.37
N TRP A 351 22.89 -12.57 -5.25
CA TRP A 351 22.11 -12.22 -6.43
C TRP A 351 22.01 -13.36 -7.45
N ARG A 352 23.02 -14.24 -7.57
CA ARG A 352 22.89 -15.47 -8.38
C ARG A 352 21.75 -16.36 -7.88
N PHE A 353 21.62 -16.54 -6.57
CA PHE A 353 20.52 -17.30 -5.99
C PHE A 353 19.16 -16.64 -6.28
N VAL A 354 19.06 -15.31 -6.08
CA VAL A 354 17.84 -14.54 -6.38
C VAL A 354 17.42 -14.72 -7.83
N VAL A 355 18.35 -14.54 -8.78
CA VAL A 355 18.10 -14.70 -10.22
C VAL A 355 17.67 -16.13 -10.55
N ARG A 356 18.33 -17.13 -9.95
CA ARG A 356 17.99 -18.54 -10.14
C ARG A 356 16.55 -18.84 -9.71
N VAL A 357 16.15 -18.37 -8.53
CA VAL A 357 14.78 -18.55 -8.02
C VAL A 357 13.76 -17.78 -8.87
N ALA A 358 14.06 -16.54 -9.25
CA ALA A 358 13.19 -15.71 -10.06
C ALA A 358 12.92 -16.32 -11.44
N ASN A 359 13.95 -16.83 -12.11
CA ASN A 359 13.82 -17.50 -13.41
C ASN A 359 13.00 -18.79 -13.31
N GLU A 360 13.20 -19.58 -12.25
CA GLU A 360 12.45 -20.82 -12.04
C GLU A 360 10.97 -20.56 -11.73
N LEU A 361 10.67 -19.55 -10.91
CA LEU A 361 9.29 -19.17 -10.61
C LEU A 361 8.58 -18.56 -11.82
N LYS A 362 9.28 -17.81 -12.68
CA LYS A 362 8.71 -17.20 -13.89
C LYS A 362 8.12 -18.24 -14.85
N LYS A 363 8.63 -19.48 -14.84
CA LYS A 363 8.12 -20.59 -15.68
C LYS A 363 6.66 -20.93 -15.39
N THR A 364 6.22 -20.82 -14.14
CA THR A 364 4.84 -21.13 -13.72
C THR A 364 4.04 -19.92 -13.27
N HIS A 365 4.71 -18.84 -12.84
CA HIS A 365 4.12 -17.64 -12.26
C HIS A 365 4.69 -16.35 -12.88
N PRO A 366 4.51 -16.12 -14.20
CA PRO A 366 5.16 -15.02 -14.89
C PRO A 366 4.76 -13.62 -14.38
N ASN A 367 3.58 -13.51 -13.76
CA ASN A 367 3.05 -12.25 -13.23
C ASN A 367 3.41 -11.99 -11.76
N LYS A 368 4.04 -12.95 -11.07
CA LYS A 368 4.42 -12.83 -9.66
C LYS A 368 5.87 -12.36 -9.52
N LYS A 369 6.19 -11.72 -8.39
CA LYS A 369 7.51 -11.11 -8.14
C LYS A 369 8.30 -11.84 -7.05
N VAL A 370 9.62 -11.82 -7.19
CA VAL A 370 10.58 -12.25 -6.17
C VAL A 370 11.20 -11.01 -5.55
N PHE A 371 11.14 -10.88 -4.24
CA PHE A 371 11.71 -9.75 -3.51
C PHE A 371 13.09 -10.08 -2.95
N CYS A 372 14.04 -9.15 -3.09
CA CYS A 372 15.28 -9.15 -2.33
C CYS A 372 15.74 -7.72 -2.06
N GLY A 373 16.19 -7.43 -0.83
CA GLY A 373 16.82 -6.15 -0.51
C GLY A 373 18.30 -6.15 -0.92
N ALA A 374 18.79 -5.07 -1.52
CA ALA A 374 20.21 -4.79 -1.65
C ALA A 374 20.73 -4.34 -0.29
N TYR A 375 21.25 -5.29 0.51
CA TYR A 375 21.46 -5.10 1.95
C TYR A 375 22.81 -5.65 2.42
N SER A 376 23.42 -4.97 3.41
CA SER A 376 24.69 -5.38 4.04
C SER A 376 25.77 -5.77 3.02
N SER A 377 26.26 -7.00 3.03
CA SER A 377 27.36 -7.50 2.20
C SER A 377 27.02 -7.85 0.76
N TYR A 378 25.75 -7.75 0.38
CA TYR A 378 25.25 -7.95 -0.98
C TYR A 378 24.48 -6.72 -1.49
N ARG A 379 24.84 -5.54 -0.96
CA ARG A 379 24.23 -4.25 -1.32
C ARG A 379 24.66 -3.75 -2.69
N LEU A 380 25.93 -3.94 -3.06
CA LEU A 380 26.39 -3.47 -4.37
C LEU A 380 25.84 -4.36 -5.50
N PRO A 381 25.65 -3.83 -6.72
CA PRO A 381 25.22 -4.63 -7.87
C PRO A 381 26.19 -5.80 -8.14
N PRO A 382 25.70 -7.02 -8.46
CA PRO A 382 26.57 -8.14 -8.83
C PRO A 382 27.41 -7.84 -10.08
N LEU A 383 28.62 -8.41 -10.16
CA LEU A 383 29.48 -8.28 -11.35
C LEU A 383 29.14 -9.32 -12.42
N THR A 384 28.67 -10.48 -12.02
CA THR A 384 28.41 -11.63 -12.91
C THR A 384 27.01 -11.64 -13.53
N ILE A 385 26.18 -10.64 -13.21
CA ILE A 385 24.80 -10.53 -13.70
C ILE A 385 24.62 -9.18 -14.37
N GLY A 386 24.56 -9.18 -15.71
CA GLY A 386 24.37 -7.95 -16.48
C GLY A 386 22.99 -7.31 -16.33
N LYS A 387 21.95 -8.11 -16.10
CA LYS A 387 20.56 -7.63 -15.90
C LYS A 387 19.78 -8.58 -15.01
N LEU A 388 19.07 -8.04 -14.03
CA LEU A 388 18.13 -8.80 -13.21
C LEU A 388 16.87 -9.16 -14.03
N PRO A 389 16.25 -10.34 -13.79
CA PRO A 389 14.94 -10.67 -14.34
C PRO A 389 13.89 -9.61 -13.98
N ASP A 390 12.97 -9.34 -14.90
CA ASP A 390 11.87 -8.36 -14.76
C ASP A 390 10.87 -8.69 -13.62
N ASN A 391 10.92 -9.91 -13.10
CA ASN A 391 10.16 -10.36 -11.95
C ASN A 391 10.92 -10.24 -10.62
N VAL A 392 12.11 -9.63 -10.60
CA VAL A 392 12.83 -9.31 -9.36
C VAL A 392 12.48 -7.90 -8.89
N LEU A 393 11.93 -7.79 -7.68
CA LEU A 393 11.69 -6.54 -6.97
C LEU A 393 12.86 -6.27 -6.02
N VAL A 394 13.65 -5.24 -6.32
CA VAL A 394 14.80 -4.84 -5.49
C VAL A 394 14.40 -3.71 -4.56
N GLN A 395 14.60 -3.91 -3.26
CA GLN A 395 14.61 -2.80 -2.31
C GLN A 395 16.04 -2.28 -2.14
N ILE A 396 16.28 -1.04 -2.53
CA ILE A 396 17.54 -0.36 -2.24
C ILE A 396 17.53 0.05 -0.77
N THR A 397 18.51 -0.42 -0.01
CA THR A 397 18.67 0.01 1.38
C THR A 397 19.83 1.00 1.46
N ASN A 398 19.56 2.17 2.06
CA ASN A 398 20.63 2.97 2.61
C ASN A 398 21.20 2.12 3.76
N GLY A 399 22.41 1.60 3.58
CA GLY A 399 23.09 0.91 4.67
C GLY A 399 23.04 1.78 5.92
N ARG A 400 23.07 1.18 7.11
CA ARG A 400 23.45 1.97 8.29
C ARG A 400 24.74 2.70 7.89
N PRO A 401 24.90 4.02 8.14
CA PRO A 401 26.20 4.64 7.97
C PRO A 401 27.16 3.70 8.68
N ILE A 402 28.05 3.07 7.90
CA ILE A 402 29.18 2.37 8.50
C ILE A 402 29.86 3.53 9.20
N ARG A 403 29.71 3.61 10.52
CA ARG A 403 30.56 4.50 11.31
C ARG A 403 31.95 4.01 10.96
N GLU A 404 32.65 4.75 10.11
CA GLU A 404 34.09 4.66 10.02
C GLU A 404 34.53 4.87 11.47
N LEU A 405 34.93 3.78 12.11
CA LEU A 405 35.43 3.79 13.48
C LEU A 405 36.85 4.34 13.47
#